data_AF-A0A328V8W1-F1
#
_entry.id   AF-A0A328V8W1-F1
#
_cell.length_a   1.000
_cell.length_b   1.000
_cell.length_c   1.000
_cell.angle_alpha   90.00
_cell.angle_beta   90.00
_cell.angle_gamma   90.00
#
_symmetry.space_group_name_H-M   'P 1'
#
loop_
_entity.id
_entity.type
_entity.pdbx_description
1 polymer ?
#
loop_
_entity_poly.entity_id
_entity_poly.type
_entity_poly.pdbx_seq_one_letter_code
_entity_poly.pdbx_strand_id
1 'polypeptide(L)'
;MLLSRQAGQQHPAEPTYRTFLRACLAACIVLAPAVLLLGFAFDPTGGVGVPSSANVLAADFQAASLLQIQLFLYFNAVTVYFFPLSFIGLGLLAMRRAPWLATIGMIFGLAGSLPFGMFVGPEALAAAVAQRRWV
;
A
#
# COMPACT_ATOMS: atom_id res chain seq x y z
N MET A 1 2.93 -43.33 -35.70
CA MET A 1 3.14 -42.96 -34.28
C MET A 1 4.23 -41.88 -34.04
N LEU A 2 4.71 -41.15 -35.08
CA LEU A 2 5.76 -40.13 -34.93
C LEU A 2 5.24 -38.67 -34.84
N LEU A 3 3.97 -38.41 -35.19
CA LEU A 3 3.38 -37.06 -35.22
C LEU A 3 2.87 -36.55 -33.87
N SER A 4 2.63 -37.43 -32.89
CA SER A 4 2.11 -37.05 -31.57
C SER A 4 3.16 -36.46 -30.63
N ARG A 5 4.47 -36.60 -30.93
CA ARG A 5 5.55 -36.02 -30.11
C ARG A 5 5.85 -34.55 -30.41
N GLN A 6 5.49 -34.04 -31.59
CA GLN A 6 5.80 -32.63 -31.96
C GLN A 6 4.83 -31.61 -31.35
N ALA A 7 3.62 -32.02 -30.95
CA ALA A 7 2.66 -31.13 -30.29
C ALA A 7 3.03 -30.78 -28.83
N GLY A 8 4.01 -31.46 -28.23
CA GLY A 8 4.42 -31.26 -26.83
C GLY A 8 5.59 -30.29 -26.62
N GLN A 9 6.14 -29.68 -27.67
CA GLN A 9 7.39 -28.90 -27.60
C GLN A 9 7.24 -27.44 -28.07
N GLN A 10 6.02 -26.99 -28.36
CA GLN A 10 5.75 -25.56 -28.46
C GLN A 10 5.42 -25.06 -27.05
N HIS A 11 6.46 -24.84 -26.23
CA HIS A 11 6.35 -23.83 -25.18
C HIS A 11 6.24 -22.50 -25.92
N PRO A 12 5.07 -21.86 -26.02
CA PRO A 12 5.03 -20.51 -26.58
C PRO A 12 5.96 -19.68 -25.69
N ALA A 13 7.00 -19.08 -26.30
CA ALA A 13 7.90 -18.19 -25.59
C ALA A 13 7.04 -17.25 -24.74
N GLU A 14 7.20 -17.30 -23.41
CA GLU A 14 6.33 -16.56 -22.51
C GLU A 14 6.48 -15.08 -22.92
N PRO A 15 5.41 -14.42 -23.38
CA PRO A 15 5.55 -13.13 -24.03
C PRO A 15 6.10 -12.13 -23.01
N THR A 16 7.11 -11.35 -23.40
CA THR A 16 7.93 -10.51 -22.51
C THR A 16 7.10 -9.59 -21.60
N TYR A 17 5.91 -9.18 -22.06
CA TYR A 17 4.97 -8.38 -21.28
C TYR A 17 4.46 -9.11 -20.02
N ARG A 18 4.30 -10.44 -20.05
CA ARG A 18 3.86 -11.24 -18.89
C ARG A 18 4.92 -11.31 -17.80
N THR A 19 6.18 -11.45 -18.19
CA THR A 19 7.31 -11.45 -17.26
C THR A 19 7.45 -10.08 -16.59
N PHE A 20 7.33 -9.01 -17.38
CA PHE A 20 7.33 -7.63 -16.86
C PHE A 20 6.15 -7.39 -15.89
N LEU A 21 4.93 -7.79 -16.26
CA LEU A 21 3.74 -7.65 -15.42
C LEU A 21 3.90 -8.41 -14.09
N ARG A 22 4.44 -9.63 -14.12
CA ARG A 22 4.71 -10.42 -12.91
C ARG A 22 5.77 -9.76 -12.02
N ALA A 23 6.84 -9.23 -12.60
CA ALA A 23 7.87 -8.52 -11.84
C ALA A 23 7.30 -7.23 -11.21
N CYS A 24 6.49 -6.49 -11.95
CA CYS A 24 5.84 -5.27 -11.46
C CYS A 24 4.85 -5.58 -10.32
N LEU A 25 4.04 -6.63 -10.45
CA LEU A 25 3.16 -7.10 -9.37
C LEU A 25 3.94 -7.58 -8.16
N ALA A 26 5.01 -8.36 -8.35
CA ALA A 26 5.87 -8.81 -7.25
C ALA A 26 6.52 -7.62 -6.53
N ALA A 27 6.99 -6.62 -7.26
CA ALA A 27 7.49 -5.38 -6.70
C ALA A 27 6.41 -4.65 -5.89
N CYS A 28 5.19 -4.53 -6.40
CA CYS A 28 4.07 -3.89 -5.67
C CYS A 28 3.71 -4.63 -4.38
N ILE A 29 3.77 -5.97 -4.37
CA ILE A 29 3.50 -6.80 -3.18
C ILE A 29 4.52 -6.54 -2.08
N VAL A 30 5.78 -6.33 -2.43
CA VAL A 30 6.85 -6.03 -1.45
C VAL A 30 6.87 -4.55 -1.08
N LEU A 31 6.60 -3.66 -2.05
CA LEU A 31 6.55 -2.21 -1.80
C LEU A 31 5.41 -1.83 -0.87
N ALA A 32 4.23 -2.45 -0.97
CA ALA A 32 3.10 -2.11 -0.12
C ALA A 32 3.40 -2.18 1.40
N PRO A 33 3.89 -3.30 1.97
CA PRO A 33 4.29 -3.35 3.37
C PRO A 33 5.50 -2.47 3.68
N ALA A 34 6.45 -2.29 2.75
CA ALA A 34 7.60 -1.42 2.96
C ALA A 34 7.21 0.06 3.09
N VAL A 35 6.35 0.56 2.20
CA VAL A 35 5.82 1.93 2.23
C VAL A 35 4.99 2.15 3.49
N LEU A 36 4.20 1.16 3.88
CA LEU A 36 3.37 1.24 5.09
C LEU A 36 4.24 1.27 6.36
N LEU A 37 5.29 0.45 6.43
CA LEU A 37 6.28 0.50 7.52
C LEU A 37 7.01 1.85 7.56
N LEU A 38 7.36 2.42 6.41
CA LEU A 38 7.97 3.76 6.35
C LEU A 38 6.99 4.82 6.84
N GLY A 39 5.71 4.73 6.49
CA GLY A 39 4.64 5.59 7.02
C GLY A 39 4.61 5.56 8.55
N PHE A 40 4.59 4.38 9.16
CA PHE A 40 4.65 4.23 10.62
C PHE A 40 5.99 4.69 11.23
N ALA A 41 7.11 4.51 10.53
CA ALA A 41 8.41 4.94 11.02
C ALA A 41 8.54 6.47 11.09
N PHE A 42 7.86 7.19 10.18
CA PHE A 42 7.84 8.66 10.17
C PHE A 42 6.65 9.26 10.91
N ASP A 43 5.76 8.43 11.45
CA ASP A 43 4.57 8.87 12.19
C ASP A 43 4.97 9.79 13.36
N PRO A 44 4.52 11.06 13.37
CA PRO A 44 4.83 12.00 14.45
C PRO A 44 4.23 11.59 15.79
N THR A 45 3.22 10.72 15.81
CA THR A 45 2.63 10.18 17.04
C THR A 45 3.42 8.99 17.60
N GLY A 46 4.42 8.48 16.89
CA GLY A 46 5.22 7.33 17.34
C GLY A 46 4.51 5.98 17.23
N GLY A 47 3.46 5.87 16.39
CA GLY A 47 2.76 4.62 16.11
C GLY A 47 1.65 4.27 17.11
N VAL A 48 1.37 5.14 18.08
CA VAL A 48 0.15 5.07 18.90
C VAL A 48 -0.99 5.69 18.10
N GLY A 49 -1.63 4.87 17.25
CA GLY A 49 -2.62 5.32 16.27
C GLY A 49 -3.71 6.28 16.80
N VAL A 50 -4.33 7.00 15.87
CA VAL A 50 -5.35 8.07 16.03
C VAL A 50 -5.56 8.51 17.48
N PRO A 51 -4.85 9.55 17.96
CA PRO A 51 -5.04 10.03 19.31
C PRO A 51 -6.51 10.42 19.55
N SER A 52 -7.01 10.07 20.73
CA SER A 52 -8.40 10.23 21.14
C SER A 52 -8.88 11.69 21.21
N SER A 53 -7.99 12.67 21.01
CA SER A 53 -8.32 14.08 20.94
C SER A 53 -7.47 14.85 19.93
N ALA A 54 -8.09 15.79 19.21
CA ALA A 54 -7.42 16.65 18.23
C ALA A 54 -6.30 17.51 18.83
N ASN A 55 -6.36 17.80 20.13
CA ASN A 55 -5.34 18.59 20.83
C ASN A 55 -4.03 17.80 21.01
N VAL A 56 -4.12 16.50 21.27
CA VAL A 56 -2.94 15.62 21.38
C VAL A 56 -2.29 15.45 20.00
N LEU A 57 -3.10 15.23 18.96
CA LEU A 57 -2.60 15.19 17.58
C LEU A 57 -1.86 16.47 17.20
N ALA A 58 -2.42 17.64 17.51
CA ALA A 58 -1.78 18.91 17.20
C ALA A 58 -0.45 19.10 17.97
N ALA A 59 -0.35 18.62 19.21
CA ALA A 59 0.88 18.69 20.00
C ALA A 59 1.99 17.79 19.43
N ASP A 60 1.66 16.57 19.01
CA ASP A 60 2.61 15.63 18.41
C ASP A 60 3.15 16.18 17.07
N PHE A 61 2.27 16.76 16.24
CA PHE A 61 2.67 17.44 15.01
C PHE A 61 3.46 18.73 15.26
N GLN A 62 3.30 19.39 16.40
CA GLN A 62 4.12 20.55 16.78
C GLN A 62 5.52 20.15 17.25
N ALA A 63 5.66 18.99 17.87
CA ALA A 63 6.96 18.46 18.30
C ALA A 63 7.77 17.85 17.14
N ALA A 64 7.10 17.49 16.04
CA ALA A 64 7.72 16.90 14.87
C ALA A 64 8.40 17.92 13.96
N SER A 65 9.47 17.50 13.29
CA SER A 65 10.15 18.34 12.29
C SER A 65 9.31 18.47 11.00
N LEU A 66 9.44 19.60 10.29
CA LEU A 66 8.73 19.83 9.02
C LEU A 66 8.99 18.73 7.99
N LEU A 67 10.23 18.23 7.93
CA LEU A 67 10.62 17.15 7.02
C LEU A 67 9.95 15.82 7.39
N GLN A 68 9.83 15.51 8.68
CA GLN A 68 9.14 14.31 9.14
C GLN A 68 7.66 14.33 8.78
N ILE A 69 6.98 15.47 8.97
CA ILE A 69 5.56 15.62 8.62
C ILE A 69 5.36 15.44 7.10
N GLN A 70 6.24 16.01 6.26
CA GLN A 70 6.17 15.84 4.80
C GLN A 70 6.38 14.38 4.37
N LEU A 71 7.37 13.69 4.95
CA LEU A 71 7.63 12.29 4.66
C LEU A 71 6.46 11.41 5.11
N PHE A 72 5.92 11.64 6.30
CA PHE A 72 4.74 10.95 6.81
C PHE A 72 3.55 11.11 5.88
N LEU A 73 3.17 12.34 5.52
CA LEU A 73 2.07 12.61 4.59
C LEU A 73 2.31 11.97 3.22
N TYR A 74 3.55 12.03 2.70
CA TYR A 74 3.91 11.44 1.43
C TYR A 74 3.73 9.92 1.43
N PHE A 75 4.31 9.22 2.40
CA PHE A 75 4.19 7.76 2.50
C PHE A 75 2.75 7.33 2.79
N ASN A 76 2.00 8.08 3.60
CA ASN A 76 0.60 7.79 3.88
C ASN A 76 -0.26 7.94 2.60
N ALA A 77 -0.04 9.01 1.81
CA ALA A 77 -0.71 9.19 0.51
C ALA A 77 -0.34 8.11 -0.52
N VAL A 78 0.95 7.74 -0.61
CA VAL A 78 1.43 6.70 -1.54
C VAL A 78 0.86 5.31 -1.16
N THR A 79 0.70 5.04 0.14
CA THR A 79 0.13 3.77 0.64
C THR A 79 -1.26 3.51 0.06
N VAL A 80 -2.10 4.54 -0.08
CA VAL A 80 -3.47 4.43 -0.63
C VAL A 80 -3.47 3.83 -2.05
N TYR A 81 -2.40 4.02 -2.83
CA TYR A 81 -2.29 3.49 -4.20
C TYR A 81 -1.60 2.13 -4.26
N PHE A 82 -0.51 1.93 -3.50
CA PHE A 82 0.26 0.68 -3.55
C PHE A 82 -0.45 -0.48 -2.85
N PHE A 83 -1.22 -0.19 -1.79
CA PHE A 83 -1.93 -1.20 -1.02
C PHE A 83 -2.99 -1.94 -1.84
N PRO A 84 -3.97 -1.30 -2.52
CA PRO A 84 -4.92 -2.02 -3.37
C PRO A 84 -4.23 -2.74 -4.54
N LEU A 85 -3.16 -2.17 -5.09
CA LEU A 85 -2.41 -2.78 -6.19
C LEU A 85 -1.71 -4.09 -5.76
N SER A 86 -1.18 -4.14 -4.54
CA SER A 86 -0.61 -5.36 -3.95
C SER A 86 -1.65 -6.48 -3.77
N PHE A 87 -2.88 -6.14 -3.36
CA PHE A 87 -3.95 -7.12 -3.21
C PHE A 87 -4.39 -7.71 -4.55
N ILE A 88 -4.46 -6.88 -5.59
CA ILE A 88 -4.73 -7.36 -6.96
C ILE A 88 -3.63 -8.33 -7.41
N GLY A 89 -2.36 -8.01 -7.14
CA GLY A 89 -1.22 -8.89 -7.42
C GLY A 89 -1.27 -10.23 -6.71
N LEU A 90 -1.46 -10.20 -5.39
CA LEU A 90 -1.62 -11.40 -4.57
C LEU A 90 -2.82 -12.23 -5.00
N GLY A 91 -3.93 -11.57 -5.30
CA GLY A 91 -5.15 -12.20 -5.76
C GLY A 91 -5.00 -12.92 -7.10
N LEU A 92 -4.38 -12.27 -8.09
CA LEU A 92 -4.06 -12.89 -9.39
C LEU A 92 -3.13 -14.09 -9.23
N LEU A 93 -2.16 -14.03 -8.31
CA LEU A 93 -1.25 -15.14 -8.03
C LEU A 93 -1.99 -16.31 -7.33
N ALA A 94 -2.84 -15.99 -6.36
CA ALA A 94 -3.60 -16.96 -5.58
C ALA A 94 -4.74 -17.63 -6.39
N MET A 95 -5.28 -16.94 -7.41
CA MET A 95 -6.31 -17.47 -8.30
C MET A 95 -5.90 -18.77 -9.03
N ARG A 96 -4.60 -19.02 -9.24
CA ARG A 96 -4.13 -20.30 -9.83
C ARG A 96 -4.33 -21.50 -8.92
N ARG A 97 -4.43 -21.32 -7.60
CA ARG A 97 -4.54 -22.43 -6.63
C ARG A 97 -5.87 -22.44 -5.87
N ALA A 98 -6.39 -21.26 -5.50
CA ALA A 98 -7.60 -21.14 -4.69
C ALA A 98 -8.37 -19.86 -5.05
N PRO A 99 -9.17 -19.86 -6.12
CA PRO A 99 -9.83 -18.65 -6.64
C PRO A 99 -10.83 -18.03 -5.66
N TRP A 100 -11.58 -18.84 -4.90
CA TRP A 100 -12.54 -18.37 -3.90
C TRP A 100 -11.88 -17.69 -2.70
N LEU A 101 -10.74 -18.22 -2.23
CA LEU A 101 -10.02 -17.62 -1.12
C LEU A 101 -9.30 -16.33 -1.56
N ALA A 102 -8.81 -16.31 -2.80
CA ALA A 102 -8.16 -15.15 -3.40
C ALA A 102 -9.12 -13.96 -3.53
N THR A 103 -10.37 -14.18 -3.95
CA THR A 103 -11.36 -13.10 -4.07
C THR A 103 -11.77 -12.56 -2.71
N ILE A 104 -11.98 -13.41 -1.71
CA ILE A 104 -12.28 -12.98 -0.33
C ILE A 104 -11.11 -12.15 0.22
N GLY A 105 -9.87 -12.63 0.07
CA GLY A 105 -8.67 -11.90 0.49
C GLY A 105 -8.51 -10.55 -0.21
N MET A 106 -8.80 -10.48 -1.52
CA MET A 106 -8.81 -9.21 -2.26
C MET A 106 -9.88 -8.25 -1.75
N ILE A 107 -11.10 -8.72 -1.50
CA ILE A 107 -12.21 -7.89 -1.01
C ILE A 107 -11.90 -7.35 0.39
N PHE A 108 -11.46 -8.22 1.31
CA PHE A 108 -11.09 -7.80 2.66
C PHE A 108 -9.87 -6.88 2.66
N GLY A 109 -8.89 -7.14 1.79
CA GLY A 109 -7.72 -6.27 1.62
C GLY A 109 -8.07 -4.88 1.11
N LEU A 110 -8.95 -4.79 0.09
CA LEU A 110 -9.48 -3.53 -0.41
C LEU A 110 -10.35 -2.83 0.64
N ALA A 111 -11.23 -3.56 1.32
CA ALA A 111 -12.07 -3.00 2.37
C ALA A 111 -11.21 -2.45 3.52
N GLY A 112 -10.13 -3.17 3.89
CA GLY A 112 -9.14 -2.73 4.87
C GLY A 112 -8.26 -1.56 4.40
N SER A 113 -8.22 -1.27 3.09
CA SER A 113 -7.50 -0.11 2.54
C SER A 113 -8.32 1.17 2.61
N LEU A 114 -9.65 1.09 2.64
CA LEU A 114 -10.55 2.25 2.65
C LEU A 114 -10.37 3.18 3.86
N PRO A 115 -10.15 2.68 5.10
CA PRO A 115 -9.94 3.54 6.26
C PRO A 115 -8.75 4.48 6.11
N PHE A 116 -7.66 4.05 5.46
CA PHE A 116 -6.45 4.89 5.29
C PHE A 116 -6.76 6.22 4.60
N GLY A 117 -7.64 6.24 3.60
CA GLY A 117 -8.06 7.48 2.94
C GLY A 117 -8.84 8.44 3.85
N MET A 118 -9.53 7.93 4.88
CA MET A 118 -10.29 8.75 5.83
C MET A 118 -9.39 9.49 6.83
N PHE A 119 -8.18 8.99 7.09
CA PHE A 119 -7.26 9.57 8.08
C PHE A 119 -6.40 10.71 7.52
N VAL A 120 -6.16 10.76 6.20
CA VAL A 120 -5.32 11.78 5.56
C VAL A 120 -5.87 13.20 5.75
N GLY A 121 -7.19 13.39 5.69
CA GLY A 121 -7.82 14.69 5.85
C GLY A 121 -7.62 15.32 7.23
N PRO A 122 -8.00 14.62 8.33
CA PRO A 122 -7.74 15.05 9.69
C PRO A 122 -6.25 15.29 9.99
N GLU A 123 -5.35 14.43 9.51
CA GLU A 123 -3.90 14.57 9.69
C GLU A 123 -3.35 15.83 9.00
N ALA A 124 -3.78 16.10 7.76
CA ALA A 124 -3.39 17.30 7.02
C ALA A 124 -3.91 18.59 7.68
N LEU A 125 -5.14 18.56 8.21
CA LEU A 125 -5.71 19.69 8.95
C LEU A 125 -4.94 19.94 10.26
N ALA A 126 -4.60 18.89 10.99
CA ALA A 126 -3.82 18.99 12.23
C ALA A 126 -2.42 19.58 11.96
N ALA A 127 -1.75 19.12 10.89
CA ALA A 127 -0.47 19.68 10.45
C ALA A 127 -0.58 21.18 10.11
N ALA A 128 -1.63 21.58 9.40
CA ALA A 128 -1.84 22.98 9.04
C ALA A 128 -2.11 23.87 10.26
N VAL A 129 -2.92 23.41 11.22
CA VAL A 129 -3.18 24.14 12.47
C VAL A 129 -1.93 24.24 13.33
N ALA A 130 -1.14 23.17 13.42
CA ALA A 130 0.12 23.15 14.14
C ALA A 130 1.11 24.21 13.60
N GLN A 131 1.20 24.34 12.28
CA GLN A 131 2.08 25.31 11.62
C GLN A 131 1.57 26.76 11.70
N ARG A 132 0.26 26.98 11.59
CA ARG A 132 -0.32 28.34 11.57
C ARG A 132 -0.25 29.08 12.91
N ARG A 133 -0.03 28.35 14.01
CA ARG A 133 0.14 28.94 15.35
C ARG A 133 1.50 29.63 15.57
N TRP A 134 2.42 29.53 14.60
CA TRP A 134 3.74 30.18 14.62
C TRP A 134 3.83 31.48 13.80
N VAL A 135 2.71 31.98 13.26
CA VAL A 135 2.59 33.32 12.64
C VAL A 135 1.68 34.19 13.49
#